data_AF-A0A7C1V0X9-F1
#
_entry.id   AF-A0A7C1V0X9-F1
#
_cell.length_a   1.000
_cell.length_b   1.000
_cell.length_c   1.000
_cell.angle_alpha   90.00
_cell.angle_beta   90.00
_cell.angle_gamma   90.00
#
_symmetry.space_group_name_H-M   'P 1'
#
loop_
_entity.id
_entity.type
_entity.pdbx_description
1 polymer ?
#
loop_
_entity_poly.entity_id
_entity_poly.type
_entity_poly.pdbx_seq_one_letter_code
_entity_poly.pdbx_strand_id
1 'polypeptide(L)'
;MKDNRFCCCWDLEGPITILDFAAELGKKLQEKPTLDLHDYNMAEFFKMISLYDDYIVDVPGVKSQLKIPDYQPGDTLRIMAPLYTACYTDEELIELAKSNLGLLPGCRDLMKILKKDWEIFVISTSYTHFAHNVTAALGIPEDHVYCTELNIEELKKDLQNIEGDVDTLIKKIFPKYMDNNHDLTSVLDDLNKFFWRGKETDYIRIMNKVKVRGGKRKEEAVEEISARTGVPISDMIGLGDSITDINMLQRIKEENGIAISFNGNRFSLERANVAITTPNCLGVLPIFQKKENIHEFLTEWEKNYNVFQDNPSNIKNSLISEENRDLFIKYNFVPKIAYLPNKSEVEMGDIISEQEKMRKIVRGWAGNLG
;
A
#
# COMPACT_ATOMS: atom_id res chain seq x y z
N MET A 1 8.99 -4.63 -33.76
CA MET A 1 9.30 -5.80 -32.93
C MET A 1 9.16 -5.32 -31.50
N LYS A 2 8.19 -5.83 -30.72
CA LYS A 2 8.14 -5.51 -29.29
C LYS A 2 9.37 -6.18 -28.68
N ASP A 3 10.37 -5.40 -28.26
CA ASP A 3 11.45 -5.94 -27.44
C ASP A 3 10.82 -6.68 -26.26
N ASN A 4 11.33 -7.87 -25.93
CA ASN A 4 10.86 -8.71 -24.82
C ASN A 4 11.01 -7.97 -23.48
N ARG A 5 10.09 -7.06 -23.18
CA ARG A 5 10.04 -6.35 -21.90
C ARG A 5 9.19 -7.15 -20.93
N PHE A 6 9.75 -7.43 -19.77
CA PHE A 6 8.99 -7.98 -18.66
C PHE A 6 8.06 -6.91 -18.07
N CYS A 7 7.03 -7.31 -17.33
CA CYS A 7 6.13 -6.39 -16.65
C CYS A 7 6.22 -6.57 -15.14
N CYS A 8 6.21 -5.47 -14.40
CA CYS A 8 6.11 -5.51 -12.94
C CYS A 8 5.02 -4.58 -12.42
N CYS A 9 4.36 -5.03 -11.36
CA CYS A 9 3.23 -4.36 -10.73
C CYS A 9 3.60 -4.02 -9.29
N TRP A 10 3.56 -2.74 -8.95
CA TRP A 10 4.00 -2.23 -7.66
C TRP A 10 2.84 -1.61 -6.92
N ASP A 11 2.64 -1.99 -5.66
CA ASP A 11 2.01 -1.05 -4.75
C ASP A 11 2.89 0.20 -4.56
N LEU A 12 2.24 1.32 -4.26
CA LEU A 12 2.91 2.60 -4.05
C LEU A 12 3.41 2.75 -2.61
N GLU A 13 2.54 2.59 -1.63
CA GLU A 13 2.76 2.97 -0.23
C GLU A 13 3.32 1.80 0.59
N GLY A 14 4.64 1.78 0.72
CA GLY A 14 5.42 0.71 1.33
C GLY A 14 6.60 0.35 0.42
N PRO A 15 6.35 -0.19 -0.79
CA PRO A 15 7.42 -0.52 -1.75
C PRO A 15 8.12 0.71 -2.37
N ILE A 16 7.41 1.82 -2.59
CA ILE A 16 7.94 3.02 -3.27
C ILE A 16 8.04 4.23 -2.33
N THR A 17 6.97 4.51 -1.58
CA THR A 17 6.92 5.61 -0.61
C THR A 17 6.72 5.10 0.80
N ILE A 18 7.34 5.76 1.78
CA ILE A 18 7.20 5.45 3.20
C ILE A 18 5.96 6.10 3.83
N LEU A 19 5.30 7.02 3.11
CA LEU A 19 4.12 7.72 3.58
C LEU A 19 2.88 6.85 3.44
N ASP A 20 1.89 7.13 4.28
CA ASP A 20 0.49 6.85 3.99
C ASP A 20 -0.18 8.21 3.78
N PHE A 21 -0.40 8.59 2.53
CA PHE A 21 -0.83 9.96 2.22
C PHE A 21 -2.24 10.22 2.72
N ALA A 22 -3.13 9.22 2.69
CA ALA A 22 -4.48 9.37 3.24
C ALA A 22 -4.42 9.62 4.75
N ALA A 23 -3.56 8.91 5.47
CA ALA A 23 -3.37 9.10 6.91
C ALA A 23 -2.77 10.48 7.24
N GLU A 24 -1.80 10.95 6.45
CA GLU A 24 -1.24 12.30 6.59
C GLU A 24 -2.29 13.40 6.34
N LEU A 25 -3.12 13.26 5.31
CA LEU A 25 -4.26 14.15 5.09
C LEU A 25 -5.28 14.08 6.24
N GLY A 26 -5.52 12.88 6.75
CA GLY A 26 -6.39 12.62 7.89
C GLY A 26 -5.94 13.40 9.12
N LYS A 27 -4.66 13.28 9.49
CA LYS A 27 -4.05 14.02 10.59
C LYS A 27 -4.18 15.53 10.41
N LYS A 28 -3.97 16.04 9.18
CA LYS A 28 -4.07 17.47 8.88
C LYS A 28 -5.47 18.06 8.95
N LEU A 29 -6.52 17.23 8.98
CA LEU A 29 -7.90 17.73 9.16
C LEU A 29 -8.08 18.55 10.44
N GLN A 30 -7.32 18.26 11.51
CA GLN A 30 -7.38 19.03 12.76
C GLN A 30 -6.91 20.49 12.59
N GLU A 31 -6.10 20.77 11.56
CA GLU A 31 -5.57 22.10 11.23
C GLU A 31 -6.57 22.90 10.37
N LYS A 32 -7.66 22.28 9.92
CA LYS A 32 -8.62 22.86 8.98
C LYS A 32 -9.75 23.58 9.72
N PRO A 33 -10.06 24.83 9.36
CA PRO A 33 -11.12 25.59 10.02
C PRO A 33 -12.53 25.14 9.62
N THR A 34 -12.69 24.37 8.54
CA THR A 34 -13.99 24.10 7.91
C THR A 34 -14.96 23.29 8.77
N LEU A 35 -14.46 22.33 9.55
CA LEU A 35 -15.30 21.35 10.27
C LEU A 35 -15.13 21.40 11.80
N ASP A 36 -14.39 22.39 12.31
CA ASP A 36 -14.13 22.57 13.75
C ASP A 36 -13.58 21.30 14.44
N LEU A 37 -12.47 20.78 13.89
CA LEU A 37 -11.86 19.50 14.32
C LEU A 37 -10.62 19.69 15.21
N HIS A 38 -10.35 20.91 15.66
CA HIS A 38 -9.10 21.26 16.34
C HIS A 38 -8.89 20.57 17.70
N ASP A 39 -9.98 20.19 18.37
CA ASP A 39 -9.97 19.49 19.66
C ASP A 39 -9.88 17.95 19.54
N TYR A 40 -9.87 17.41 18.32
CA TYR A 40 -9.91 15.97 18.07
C TYR A 40 -8.57 15.48 17.50
N ASN A 41 -8.06 14.38 18.06
CA ASN A 41 -6.86 13.72 17.54
C ASN A 41 -7.20 12.96 16.24
N MET A 42 -7.04 13.65 15.11
CA MET A 42 -7.44 13.10 13.81
C MET A 42 -6.55 11.95 13.31
N ALA A 43 -5.35 11.77 13.87
CA ALA A 43 -4.52 10.60 13.59
C ALA A 43 -5.12 9.33 14.22
N GLU A 44 -5.60 9.42 15.47
CA GLU A 44 -6.30 8.30 16.12
C GLU A 44 -7.67 8.04 15.49
N PHE A 45 -8.35 9.09 15.00
CA PHE A 45 -9.59 8.92 14.22
C PHE A 45 -9.32 8.13 12.94
N PHE A 46 -8.30 8.50 12.17
CA PHE A 46 -7.93 7.76 10.95
C PHE A 46 -7.61 6.30 11.28
N LYS A 47 -6.86 6.04 12.35
CA LYS A 47 -6.54 4.68 12.82
C LYS A 47 -7.80 3.88 13.18
N MET A 48 -8.79 4.48 13.86
CA MET A 48 -10.07 3.83 14.12
C MET A 48 -10.78 3.40 12.83
N ILE A 49 -10.80 4.28 11.81
CA ILE A 49 -11.39 3.97 10.50
C ILE A 49 -10.59 2.91 9.74
N SER A 50 -9.26 2.93 9.82
CA SER A 50 -8.39 1.89 9.25
C SER A 50 -8.66 0.52 9.89
N LEU A 51 -8.75 0.45 11.22
CA LEU A 51 -9.07 -0.79 11.93
C LEU A 51 -10.49 -1.29 11.59
N TYR A 52 -11.42 -0.37 11.35
CA TYR A 52 -12.77 -0.72 10.91
C TYR A 52 -12.79 -1.30 9.49
N ASP A 53 -11.97 -0.77 8.57
CA ASP A 53 -11.76 -1.35 7.23
C ASP A 53 -11.24 -2.78 7.32
N ASP A 54 -10.17 -3.00 8.10
CA ASP A 54 -9.59 -4.32 8.33
C ASP A 54 -10.62 -5.28 8.93
N TYR A 55 -11.42 -4.82 9.92
CA TYR A 55 -12.49 -5.62 10.51
C TYR A 55 -13.53 -6.06 9.46
N ILE A 56 -13.96 -5.17 8.56
CA ILE A 56 -14.93 -5.52 7.50
C ILE A 56 -14.33 -6.56 6.55
N VAL A 57 -13.03 -6.49 6.27
CA VAL A 57 -12.36 -7.36 5.30
C VAL A 57 -11.96 -8.71 5.90
N ASP A 58 -11.39 -8.72 7.09
CA ASP A 58 -10.76 -9.88 7.71
C ASP A 58 -11.78 -10.77 8.45
N VAL A 59 -12.85 -10.21 9.00
CA VAL A 59 -13.85 -10.98 9.74
C VAL A 59 -14.89 -11.60 8.79
N PRO A 60 -14.98 -12.95 8.69
CA PRO A 60 -15.89 -13.61 7.76
C PRO A 60 -17.36 -13.25 8.00
N GLY A 61 -18.08 -12.96 6.91
CA GLY A 61 -19.53 -12.72 6.92
C GLY A 61 -19.95 -11.28 7.19
N VAL A 62 -19.05 -10.40 7.66
CA VAL A 62 -19.38 -8.99 7.95
C VAL A 62 -19.90 -8.26 6.70
N LYS A 63 -19.21 -8.39 5.55
CA LYS A 63 -19.66 -7.79 4.27
C LYS A 63 -21.08 -8.20 3.88
N SER A 64 -21.42 -9.49 4.05
CA SER A 64 -22.75 -10.01 3.74
C SER A 64 -23.82 -9.49 4.72
N GLN A 65 -23.50 -9.44 6.02
CA GLN A 65 -24.41 -8.90 7.05
C GLN A 65 -24.70 -7.41 6.82
N LEU A 66 -23.70 -6.64 6.40
CA LEU A 66 -23.81 -5.21 6.10
C LEU A 66 -24.31 -4.92 4.67
N LYS A 67 -24.52 -5.96 3.85
CA LYS A 67 -24.97 -5.86 2.44
C LYS A 67 -24.04 -5.03 1.56
N ILE A 68 -22.73 -5.18 1.77
CA ILE A 68 -21.66 -4.50 1.03
C ILE A 68 -20.69 -5.52 0.41
N PRO A 69 -21.17 -6.47 -0.43
CA PRO A 69 -20.33 -7.52 -1.00
C PRO A 69 -19.13 -6.98 -1.79
N ASP A 70 -19.26 -5.76 -2.35
CA ASP A 70 -18.25 -5.12 -3.19
C ASP A 70 -17.18 -4.35 -2.38
N TYR A 71 -17.29 -4.30 -1.05
CA TYR A 71 -16.32 -3.63 -0.18
C TYR A 71 -14.92 -4.23 -0.36
N GLN A 72 -13.91 -3.38 -0.58
CA GLN A 72 -12.53 -3.80 -0.79
C GLN A 72 -11.63 -3.29 0.34
N PRO A 73 -10.54 -4.01 0.68
CA PRO A 73 -9.51 -3.46 1.55
C PRO A 73 -8.97 -2.15 1.00
N GLY A 74 -8.73 -1.18 1.88
CA GLY A 74 -8.35 0.18 1.54
C GLY A 74 -9.54 1.14 1.37
N ASP A 75 -10.80 0.67 1.50
CA ASP A 75 -11.99 1.53 1.52
C ASP A 75 -11.99 2.48 2.75
N THR A 76 -10.99 2.44 3.64
CA THR A 76 -10.61 3.56 4.54
C THR A 76 -10.59 4.90 3.79
N LEU A 77 -9.98 4.95 2.59
CA LEU A 77 -9.93 6.16 1.78
C LEU A 77 -11.33 6.58 1.37
N ARG A 78 -12.14 5.64 0.90
CA ARG A 78 -13.55 5.86 0.56
C ARG A 78 -14.31 6.47 1.73
N ILE A 79 -14.13 5.93 2.94
CA ILE A 79 -14.77 6.42 4.17
C ILE A 79 -14.30 7.83 4.52
N MET A 80 -13.02 8.14 4.34
CA MET A 80 -12.43 9.46 4.67
C MET A 80 -12.69 10.53 3.60
N ALA A 81 -13.00 10.15 2.36
CA ALA A 81 -13.15 11.06 1.22
C ALA A 81 -14.12 12.23 1.44
N PRO A 82 -15.28 12.09 2.14
CA PRO A 82 -16.17 13.21 2.41
C PRO A 82 -15.52 14.31 3.26
N LEU A 83 -14.71 13.94 4.25
CA LEU A 83 -13.96 14.90 5.08
C LEU A 83 -12.91 15.64 4.23
N TYR A 84 -12.23 14.91 3.34
CA TYR A 84 -11.26 15.54 2.45
C TYR A 84 -11.93 16.48 1.44
N THR A 85 -13.06 16.06 0.87
CA THR A 85 -13.86 16.86 -0.07
C THR A 85 -14.32 18.17 0.58
N ALA A 86 -14.68 18.16 1.86
CA ALA A 86 -15.08 19.37 2.58
C ALA A 86 -13.91 20.32 2.88
N CYS A 87 -12.72 19.78 3.17
CA CYS A 87 -11.62 20.55 3.77
C CYS A 87 -10.50 20.97 2.81
N TYR A 88 -10.40 20.36 1.63
CA TYR A 88 -9.29 20.58 0.68
C TYR A 88 -9.79 21.03 -0.69
N THR A 89 -8.87 21.43 -1.56
CA THR A 89 -9.06 21.53 -3.02
C THR A 89 -8.11 20.58 -3.73
N ASP A 90 -8.35 20.31 -5.02
CA ASP A 90 -7.46 19.46 -5.81
C ASP A 90 -6.04 20.05 -5.89
N GLU A 91 -5.90 21.38 -6.01
CA GLU A 91 -4.60 22.07 -6.00
C GLU A 91 -3.86 21.88 -4.68
N GLU A 92 -4.57 22.01 -3.56
CA GLU A 92 -3.96 21.85 -2.25
C GLU A 92 -3.46 20.42 -2.04
N LEU A 93 -4.23 19.40 -2.46
CA LEU A 93 -3.76 18.02 -2.39
C LEU A 93 -2.51 17.78 -3.25
N ILE A 94 -2.43 18.42 -4.43
CA ILE A 94 -1.23 18.37 -5.28
C ILE A 94 -0.04 19.04 -4.60
N GLU A 95 -0.23 20.20 -3.98
CA GLU A 95 0.83 20.91 -3.26
C GLU A 95 1.35 20.11 -2.07
N LEU A 96 0.44 19.54 -1.28
CA LEU A 96 0.78 18.64 -0.17
C LEU A 96 1.56 17.43 -0.67
N ALA A 97 1.12 16.78 -1.75
CA ALA A 97 1.83 15.66 -2.35
C ALA A 97 3.26 16.04 -2.80
N LYS A 98 3.43 17.19 -3.46
CA LYS A 98 4.74 17.66 -3.93
C LYS A 98 5.68 18.06 -2.79
N SER A 99 5.14 18.51 -1.67
CA SER A 99 5.94 18.95 -0.52
C SER A 99 6.76 17.82 0.11
N ASN A 100 6.24 16.59 0.07
CA ASN A 100 6.93 15.41 0.56
C ASN A 100 6.41 14.15 -0.16
N LEU A 101 7.23 13.61 -1.06
CA LEU A 101 6.91 12.36 -1.76
C LEU A 101 7.20 11.12 -0.92
N GLY A 102 8.02 11.24 0.14
CA GLY A 102 8.41 10.12 0.99
C GLY A 102 9.08 8.97 0.28
N LEU A 103 9.83 9.21 -0.81
CA LEU A 103 10.46 8.12 -1.55
C LEU A 103 11.39 7.31 -0.64
N LEU A 104 11.18 5.99 -0.59
CA LEU A 104 12.10 5.10 0.09
C LEU A 104 13.49 5.20 -0.58
N PRO A 105 14.60 5.17 0.20
CA PRO A 105 15.94 5.30 -0.36
C PRO A 105 16.20 4.34 -1.53
N GLY A 106 16.96 4.79 -2.53
CA GLY A 106 17.32 4.00 -3.70
C GLY A 106 16.24 3.86 -4.79
N CYS A 107 14.99 4.28 -4.55
CA CYS A 107 13.92 4.14 -5.55
C CYS A 107 14.24 4.84 -6.89
N ARG A 108 14.85 6.03 -6.87
CA ARG A 108 15.26 6.73 -8.11
C ARG A 108 16.30 5.94 -8.91
N ASP A 109 17.26 5.33 -8.23
CA ASP A 109 18.31 4.52 -8.86
C ASP A 109 17.71 3.22 -9.41
N LEU A 110 16.87 2.55 -8.61
CA LEU A 110 16.16 1.33 -9.02
C LEU A 110 15.32 1.56 -10.27
N MET A 111 14.45 2.57 -10.29
CA MET A 111 13.55 2.82 -11.42
C MET A 111 14.32 3.15 -12.71
N LYS A 112 15.49 3.81 -12.62
CA LYS A 112 16.37 4.02 -13.79
C LYS A 112 16.94 2.70 -14.33
N ILE A 113 17.27 1.76 -13.45
CA ILE A 113 17.79 0.44 -13.85
C ILE A 113 16.68 -0.39 -14.49
N LEU A 114 15.53 -0.50 -13.81
CA LEU A 114 14.43 -1.38 -14.24
C LEU A 114 13.85 -0.98 -15.61
N LYS A 115 13.71 0.31 -15.91
CA LYS A 115 13.14 0.80 -17.17
C LYS A 115 13.87 0.36 -18.44
N LYS A 116 15.08 -0.18 -18.34
CA LYS A 116 15.81 -0.73 -19.50
C LYS A 116 15.10 -1.97 -20.05
N ASP A 117 14.62 -2.83 -19.16
CA ASP A 117 14.12 -4.17 -19.49
C ASP A 117 12.69 -4.43 -19.00
N TRP A 118 12.13 -3.54 -18.16
CA TRP A 118 10.83 -3.70 -17.51
C TRP A 118 9.87 -2.56 -17.84
N GLU A 119 8.64 -2.93 -18.17
CA GLU A 119 7.48 -2.04 -18.07
C GLU A 119 6.98 -2.02 -16.63
N ILE A 120 7.03 -0.84 -16.01
CA ILE A 120 6.73 -0.64 -14.59
C ILE A 120 5.33 -0.09 -14.48
N PHE A 121 4.46 -0.79 -13.78
CA PHE A 121 3.11 -0.37 -13.45
C PHE A 121 2.97 -0.17 -11.94
N VAL A 122 2.17 0.81 -11.55
CA VAL A 122 1.81 1.09 -10.15
C VAL A 122 0.33 0.87 -9.97
N ILE A 123 -0.05 0.11 -8.94
CA ILE A 123 -1.42 -0.21 -8.59
C ILE A 123 -1.63 0.14 -7.11
N SER A 124 -2.30 1.26 -6.85
CA SER A 124 -2.32 1.90 -5.53
C SER A 124 -3.72 2.25 -5.07
N THR A 125 -3.94 2.17 -3.76
CA THR A 125 -5.15 2.73 -3.13
C THR A 125 -5.13 4.25 -3.12
N SER A 126 -3.96 4.90 -3.11
CA SER A 126 -3.83 6.36 -2.97
C SER A 126 -4.59 7.13 -4.04
N TYR A 127 -4.97 8.37 -3.73
CA TYR A 127 -5.62 9.26 -4.68
C TYR A 127 -4.71 9.69 -5.83
N THR A 128 -5.32 9.98 -6.97
CA THR A 128 -4.66 10.51 -8.18
C THR A 128 -3.64 11.63 -7.88
N HIS A 129 -3.98 12.59 -7.01
CA HIS A 129 -3.08 13.70 -6.65
C HIS A 129 -1.74 13.21 -6.13
N PHE A 130 -1.71 12.20 -5.27
CA PHE A 130 -0.47 11.69 -4.71
C PHE A 130 0.21 10.69 -5.64
N ALA A 131 -0.56 9.72 -6.15
CA ALA A 131 -0.03 8.65 -6.98
C ALA A 131 0.68 9.21 -8.23
N HIS A 132 0.07 10.16 -8.94
CA HIS A 132 0.68 10.76 -10.13
C HIS A 132 1.91 11.62 -9.80
N ASN A 133 1.93 12.34 -8.68
CA ASN A 133 3.11 13.12 -8.30
C ASN A 133 4.32 12.24 -7.93
N VAL A 134 4.10 11.15 -7.19
CA VAL A 134 5.17 10.20 -6.84
C VAL A 134 5.70 9.49 -8.08
N THR A 135 4.82 8.99 -8.95
CA THR A 135 5.20 8.25 -10.16
C THR A 135 5.85 9.15 -11.21
N ALA A 136 5.38 10.38 -11.40
CA ALA A 136 6.02 11.37 -12.26
C ALA A 136 7.45 11.68 -11.80
N ALA A 137 7.69 11.80 -10.48
CA ALA A 137 9.02 12.02 -9.94
C ALA A 137 9.98 10.84 -10.21
N LEU A 138 9.44 9.63 -10.42
CA LEU A 138 10.19 8.44 -10.81
C LEU A 138 10.22 8.24 -12.33
N GLY A 139 9.54 9.10 -13.11
CA GLY A 139 9.36 9.03 -14.55
C GLY A 139 8.54 7.83 -15.03
N ILE A 140 7.65 7.31 -14.19
CA ILE A 140 6.67 6.28 -14.58
C ILE A 140 5.53 6.99 -15.31
N PRO A 141 5.13 6.56 -16.52
CA PRO A 141 4.04 7.19 -17.27
C PRO A 141 2.71 7.19 -16.52
N GLU A 142 1.89 8.21 -16.72
CA GLU A 142 0.58 8.33 -16.05
C GLU A 142 -0.36 7.17 -16.39
N ASP A 143 -0.33 6.71 -17.64
CA ASP A 143 -1.10 5.56 -18.13
C ASP A 143 -0.57 4.21 -17.62
N HIS A 144 0.50 4.20 -16.82
CA HIS A 144 0.98 3.03 -16.07
C HIS A 144 0.54 3.06 -14.59
N VAL A 145 -0.32 4.01 -14.20
CA VAL A 145 -0.74 4.20 -12.81
C VAL A 145 -2.23 3.92 -12.64
N TYR A 146 -2.53 2.80 -11.98
CA TYR A 146 -3.86 2.42 -11.56
C TYR A 146 -4.06 2.89 -10.12
N CYS A 147 -4.78 4.00 -9.92
CA CYS A 147 -5.00 4.57 -8.58
C CYS A 147 -6.46 4.95 -8.33
N THR A 148 -6.78 5.42 -7.12
CA THR A 148 -8.14 5.85 -6.76
C THR A 148 -8.42 7.24 -7.32
N GLU A 149 -9.42 7.32 -8.19
CA GLU A 149 -9.91 8.59 -8.70
C GLU A 149 -10.59 9.38 -7.59
N LEU A 150 -10.17 10.63 -7.43
CA LEU A 150 -10.78 11.61 -6.54
C LEU A 150 -10.72 12.95 -7.25
N ASN A 151 -11.88 13.56 -7.46
CA ASN A 151 -12.01 14.91 -8.00
C ASN A 151 -12.81 15.71 -6.99
N ILE A 152 -12.13 16.56 -6.22
CA ILE A 152 -12.77 17.29 -5.13
C ILE A 152 -13.79 18.28 -5.68
N GLU A 153 -13.44 19.02 -6.75
CA GLU A 153 -14.35 19.98 -7.36
C GLU A 153 -15.67 19.34 -7.85
N GLU A 154 -15.60 18.16 -8.46
CA GLU A 154 -16.76 17.37 -8.88
C GLU A 154 -17.59 16.93 -7.68
N LEU A 155 -16.95 16.34 -6.67
CA LEU A 155 -17.64 15.83 -5.48
C LEU A 155 -18.28 16.94 -4.63
N LYS A 156 -17.68 18.14 -4.60
CA LYS A 156 -18.24 19.31 -3.91
C LYS A 156 -19.59 19.74 -4.48
N LYS A 157 -19.92 19.41 -5.73
CA LYS A 157 -21.25 19.71 -6.31
C LYS A 157 -22.38 18.99 -5.55
N ASP A 158 -22.08 17.87 -4.90
CA ASP A 158 -23.02 17.11 -4.10
C ASP A 158 -22.87 17.35 -2.60
N LEU A 159 -21.99 18.26 -2.18
CA LEU A 159 -21.71 18.56 -0.78
C LEU A 159 -22.46 19.85 -0.37
N GLN A 160 -23.64 19.70 0.23
CA GLN A 160 -24.39 20.84 0.78
C GLN A 160 -24.08 21.06 2.26
N ASN A 161 -24.13 20.00 3.06
CA ASN A 161 -23.81 20.06 4.49
C ASN A 161 -23.45 18.67 5.05
N ILE A 162 -22.31 18.57 5.74
CA ILE A 162 -21.89 17.36 6.48
C ILE A 162 -21.67 17.58 7.97
N GLU A 163 -21.96 18.78 8.51
CA GLU A 163 -21.72 19.10 9.91
C GLU A 163 -22.42 18.13 10.87
N GLY A 164 -23.67 17.75 10.58
CA GLY A 164 -24.41 16.79 11.41
C GLY A 164 -23.85 15.37 11.36
N ASP A 165 -23.26 14.99 10.23
CA ASP A 165 -22.57 13.71 10.04
C ASP A 165 -21.24 13.70 10.82
N VAL A 166 -20.48 14.79 10.71
CA VAL A 166 -19.24 15.03 11.46
C VAL A 166 -19.48 15.06 12.96
N ASP A 167 -20.52 15.74 13.43
CA ASP A 167 -20.93 15.77 14.83
C ASP A 167 -21.25 14.36 15.35
N THR A 168 -21.83 13.51 14.50
CA THR A 168 -22.13 12.13 14.87
C THR A 168 -20.85 11.28 14.90
N LEU A 169 -20.11 11.26 13.80
CA LEU A 169 -18.97 10.37 13.63
C LEU A 169 -17.78 10.77 14.50
N ILE A 170 -17.39 12.04 14.48
CA ILE A 170 -16.18 12.52 15.16
C ILE A 170 -16.50 13.05 16.56
N LYS A 171 -17.63 13.72 16.78
CA LYS A 171 -17.92 14.31 18.10
C LYS A 171 -18.68 13.39 19.05
N LYS A 172 -19.27 12.29 18.57
CA LYS A 172 -20.00 11.31 19.42
C LYS A 172 -19.49 9.88 19.35
N ILE A 173 -19.17 9.36 18.17
CA ILE A 173 -18.69 7.97 18.04
C ILE A 173 -17.22 7.87 18.40
N PHE A 174 -16.36 8.69 17.80
CA PHE A 174 -14.92 8.66 18.04
C PHE A 174 -14.51 8.84 19.52
N PRO A 175 -15.12 9.72 20.34
CA PRO A 175 -14.76 9.84 21.74
C PRO A 175 -15.03 8.55 22.53
N LYS A 176 -16.08 7.78 22.18
CA LYS A 176 -16.32 6.47 22.81
C LYS A 176 -15.17 5.50 22.57
N TYR A 177 -14.62 5.50 21.36
CA TYR A 177 -13.44 4.68 21.03
C TYR A 177 -12.23 5.09 21.89
N MET A 178 -11.98 6.39 22.02
CA MET A 178 -10.89 6.92 22.86
C MET A 178 -11.08 6.59 24.34
N ASP A 179 -12.29 6.80 24.88
CA ASP A 179 -12.64 6.55 26.29
C ASP A 179 -12.57 5.06 26.66
N ASN A 180 -12.73 4.16 25.68
CA ASN A 180 -12.62 2.70 25.85
C ASN A 180 -11.24 2.16 25.47
N ASN A 181 -10.17 2.94 25.69
CA ASN A 181 -8.78 2.53 25.43
C ASN A 181 -8.53 2.06 24.00
N HIS A 182 -9.12 2.73 23.00
CA HIS A 182 -8.96 2.39 21.59
C HIS A 182 -9.53 1.01 21.22
N ASP A 183 -10.54 0.53 21.96
CA ASP A 183 -11.26 -0.70 21.63
C ASP A 183 -12.30 -0.45 20.53
N LEU A 184 -12.03 -0.94 19.32
CA LEU A 184 -12.93 -0.83 18.17
C LEU A 184 -14.30 -1.47 18.47
N THR A 185 -14.36 -2.54 19.27
CA THR A 185 -15.63 -3.26 19.53
C THR A 185 -16.66 -2.39 20.25
N SER A 186 -16.20 -1.38 20.99
CA SER A 186 -17.05 -0.40 21.68
C SER A 186 -17.86 0.49 20.73
N VAL A 187 -17.44 0.62 19.46
CA VAL A 187 -18.05 1.51 18.46
C VAL A 187 -18.48 0.80 17.18
N LEU A 188 -18.30 -0.51 17.05
CA LEU A 188 -18.61 -1.25 15.82
C LEU A 188 -20.05 -1.07 15.35
N ASP A 189 -21.04 -1.19 16.25
CA ASP A 189 -22.45 -1.03 15.86
C ASP A 189 -22.78 0.42 15.48
N ASP A 190 -22.17 1.39 16.15
CA ASP A 190 -22.30 2.81 15.83
C ASP A 190 -21.76 3.11 14.42
N LEU A 191 -20.57 2.61 14.08
CA LEU A 191 -19.96 2.74 12.76
C LEU A 191 -20.79 2.01 11.69
N ASN A 192 -21.23 0.77 11.97
CA ASN A 192 -22.10 0.02 11.08
C ASN A 192 -23.41 0.75 10.79
N LYS A 193 -24.00 1.36 11.83
CA LYS A 193 -25.21 2.16 11.72
C LYS A 193 -24.99 3.43 10.90
N PHE A 194 -23.89 4.14 11.16
CA PHE A 194 -23.56 5.38 10.45
C PHE A 194 -23.31 5.12 8.96
N PHE A 195 -22.43 4.18 8.61
CA PHE A 195 -22.01 3.99 7.22
C PHE A 195 -22.98 3.16 6.36
N TRP A 196 -23.64 2.16 6.94
CA TRP A 196 -24.29 1.11 6.13
C TRP A 196 -25.78 0.89 6.40
N ARG A 197 -26.28 1.26 7.59
CA ARG A 197 -27.71 1.04 7.96
C ARG A 197 -28.51 2.34 8.08
N GLY A 198 -27.83 3.48 8.03
CA GLY A 198 -28.40 4.81 8.20
C GLY A 198 -29.17 5.31 6.98
N LYS A 199 -29.59 6.57 7.05
CA LYS A 199 -30.14 7.27 5.89
C LYS A 199 -28.98 7.70 5.00
N GLU A 200 -29.24 7.82 3.70
CA GLU A 200 -28.30 8.47 2.80
C GLU A 200 -28.20 9.96 3.13
N THR A 201 -27.01 10.41 3.49
CA THR A 201 -26.64 11.81 3.72
C THR A 201 -25.62 12.25 2.67
N ASP A 202 -25.22 13.52 2.69
CA ASP A 202 -24.16 14.04 1.82
C ASP A 202 -22.84 13.29 2.03
N TYR A 203 -22.52 12.97 3.27
CA TYR A 203 -21.34 12.16 3.61
C TYR A 203 -21.40 10.80 2.91
N ILE A 204 -22.49 10.08 3.08
CA ILE A 204 -22.68 8.74 2.51
C ILE A 204 -22.71 8.78 0.98
N ARG A 205 -23.33 9.80 0.39
CA ARG A 205 -23.39 9.97 -1.06
C ARG A 205 -22.02 10.21 -1.67
N ILE A 206 -21.19 11.08 -1.07
CA ILE A 206 -19.81 11.32 -1.53
C ILE A 206 -18.95 10.06 -1.32
N MET A 207 -19.06 9.42 -0.15
CA MET A 207 -18.39 8.15 0.15
C MET A 207 -18.72 7.10 -0.93
N ASN A 208 -19.97 7.00 -1.37
CA ASN A 208 -20.38 6.01 -2.38
C ASN A 208 -19.92 6.33 -3.80
N LYS A 209 -19.49 7.57 -4.09
CA LYS A 209 -18.91 7.94 -5.39
C LYS A 209 -17.43 7.57 -5.51
N VAL A 210 -16.74 7.34 -4.39
CA VAL A 210 -15.32 6.99 -4.39
C VAL A 210 -15.15 5.48 -4.48
N LYS A 211 -14.42 5.02 -5.51
CA LYS A 211 -14.12 3.61 -5.74
C LYS A 211 -12.63 3.36 -5.56
N VAL A 212 -12.24 2.91 -4.37
CA VAL A 212 -10.82 2.69 -4.04
C VAL A 212 -10.24 1.51 -4.82
N ARG A 213 -9.00 1.63 -5.31
CA ARG A 213 -8.27 0.53 -5.96
C ARG A 213 -7.47 -0.32 -4.98
N GLY A 214 -8.18 -1.11 -4.17
CA GLY A 214 -7.60 -2.13 -3.30
C GLY A 214 -8.18 -3.52 -3.56
N GLY A 215 -7.53 -4.56 -3.02
CA GLY A 215 -8.00 -5.94 -3.05
C GLY A 215 -8.24 -6.45 -4.48
N LYS A 216 -9.46 -6.94 -4.74
CA LYS A 216 -9.83 -7.51 -6.05
C LYS A 216 -9.61 -6.52 -7.20
N ARG A 217 -9.73 -5.22 -6.96
CA ARG A 217 -9.49 -4.20 -8.00
C ARG A 217 -8.01 -4.06 -8.37
N LYS A 218 -7.08 -4.42 -7.47
CA LYS A 218 -5.65 -4.52 -7.82
C LYS A 218 -5.36 -5.76 -8.66
N GLU A 219 -6.03 -6.88 -8.37
CA GLU A 219 -5.98 -8.08 -9.20
C GLU A 219 -6.51 -7.82 -10.61
N GLU A 220 -7.68 -7.18 -10.74
CA GLU A 220 -8.26 -6.77 -12.03
C GLU A 220 -7.28 -5.89 -12.84
N ALA A 221 -6.54 -5.00 -12.18
CA ALA A 221 -5.52 -4.19 -12.84
C ALA A 221 -4.35 -5.04 -13.37
N VAL A 222 -3.91 -6.08 -12.64
CA VAL A 222 -2.90 -7.03 -13.17
C VAL A 222 -3.41 -7.75 -14.41
N GLU A 223 -4.67 -8.19 -14.40
CA GLU A 223 -5.29 -8.86 -15.56
C GLU A 223 -5.37 -7.92 -16.77
N GLU A 224 -5.77 -6.66 -16.55
CA GLU A 224 -5.79 -5.62 -17.58
C GLU A 224 -4.39 -5.35 -18.14
N ILE A 225 -3.37 -5.22 -17.29
CA ILE A 225 -1.97 -5.01 -17.69
C ILE A 225 -1.48 -6.18 -18.54
N SER A 226 -1.76 -7.42 -18.13
CA SER A 226 -1.41 -8.63 -18.89
C SER A 226 -2.05 -8.60 -20.29
N ALA A 227 -3.35 -8.33 -20.36
CA ALA A 227 -4.07 -8.24 -21.62
C ALA A 227 -3.55 -7.10 -22.53
N ARG A 228 -3.23 -5.94 -21.94
CA ARG A 228 -2.75 -4.76 -22.65
C ARG A 228 -1.34 -4.95 -23.22
N THR A 229 -0.44 -5.51 -22.41
CA THR A 229 0.99 -5.64 -22.76
C THR A 229 1.25 -6.88 -23.61
N GLY A 230 0.49 -7.94 -23.38
CA GLY A 230 0.70 -9.29 -23.91
C GLY A 230 1.69 -10.13 -23.10
N VAL A 231 2.16 -9.62 -21.95
CA VAL A 231 3.04 -10.35 -21.04
C VAL A 231 2.18 -11.24 -20.14
N PRO A 232 2.44 -12.57 -20.08
CA PRO A 232 1.66 -13.45 -19.21
C PRO A 232 1.96 -13.16 -17.73
N ILE A 233 0.97 -13.36 -16.85
CA ILE A 233 1.11 -13.11 -15.40
C ILE A 233 2.23 -13.97 -14.79
N SER A 234 2.47 -15.17 -15.33
CA SER A 234 3.59 -16.04 -14.95
C SER A 234 4.97 -15.40 -15.13
N ASP A 235 5.10 -14.41 -16.01
CA ASP A 235 6.32 -13.66 -16.26
C ASP A 235 6.39 -12.32 -15.51
N MET A 236 5.38 -12.02 -14.69
CA MET A 236 5.32 -10.78 -13.92
C MET A 236 5.98 -10.88 -12.55
N ILE A 237 6.40 -9.72 -12.04
CA ILE A 237 6.78 -9.52 -10.64
C ILE A 237 5.78 -8.56 -10.00
N GLY A 238 5.14 -8.99 -8.92
CA GLY A 238 4.22 -8.17 -8.12
C GLY A 238 4.82 -7.84 -6.76
N LEU A 239 4.67 -6.60 -6.29
CA LEU A 239 5.13 -6.17 -4.97
C LEU A 239 3.99 -5.51 -4.20
N GLY A 240 3.80 -5.95 -2.96
CA GLY A 240 2.83 -5.39 -2.03
C GLY A 240 3.32 -5.54 -0.59
N ASP A 241 2.63 -4.91 0.35
CA ASP A 241 3.05 -4.86 1.75
C ASP A 241 1.92 -5.06 2.76
N SER A 242 0.65 -5.08 2.31
CA SER A 242 -0.50 -5.01 3.21
C SER A 242 -1.71 -5.82 2.73
N ILE A 243 -2.81 -5.71 3.49
CA ILE A 243 -4.09 -6.33 3.18
C ILE A 243 -4.66 -5.85 1.83
N THR A 244 -4.29 -4.65 1.38
CA THR A 244 -4.79 -4.09 0.10
C THR A 244 -4.23 -4.82 -1.13
N ASP A 245 -3.16 -5.60 -0.96
CA ASP A 245 -2.44 -6.30 -2.04
C ASP A 245 -2.77 -7.78 -2.14
N ILE A 246 -3.56 -8.33 -1.21
CA ILE A 246 -3.73 -9.78 -1.04
C ILE A 246 -4.17 -10.49 -2.32
N ASN A 247 -5.11 -9.90 -3.05
CA ASN A 247 -5.63 -10.45 -4.30
C ASN A 247 -4.62 -10.34 -5.44
N MET A 248 -3.90 -9.22 -5.54
CA MET A 248 -2.85 -9.02 -6.53
C MET A 248 -1.72 -10.05 -6.35
N LEU A 249 -1.21 -10.17 -5.11
CA LEU A 249 -0.13 -11.09 -4.79
C LEU A 249 -0.57 -12.55 -4.97
N GLN A 250 -1.77 -12.91 -4.51
CA GLN A 250 -2.32 -14.25 -4.68
C GLN A 250 -2.47 -14.62 -6.16
N ARG A 251 -3.01 -13.72 -6.98
CA ARG A 251 -3.20 -13.95 -8.42
C ARG A 251 -1.87 -14.20 -9.12
N ILE A 252 -0.86 -13.38 -8.84
CA ILE A 252 0.49 -13.53 -9.42
C ILE A 252 1.12 -14.85 -8.97
N LYS A 253 1.00 -15.19 -7.68
CA LYS A 253 1.50 -16.44 -7.11
C LYS A 253 0.85 -17.68 -7.74
N GLU A 254 -0.48 -17.68 -7.92
CA GLU A 254 -1.23 -18.80 -8.52
C GLU A 254 -0.87 -19.04 -9.98
N GLU A 255 -0.47 -17.99 -10.70
CA GLU A 255 0.01 -18.07 -12.07
C GLU A 255 1.52 -18.38 -12.17
N ASN A 256 2.18 -18.69 -11.04
CA ASN A 256 3.62 -18.95 -10.93
C ASN A 256 4.53 -17.73 -11.24
N GLY A 257 3.98 -16.52 -11.21
CA GLY A 257 4.78 -15.30 -11.19
C GLY A 257 5.49 -15.09 -9.85
N ILE A 258 6.28 -14.02 -9.73
CA ILE A 258 6.99 -13.70 -8.47
C ILE A 258 6.16 -12.69 -7.68
N ALA A 259 5.56 -13.14 -6.58
CA ALA A 259 4.78 -12.30 -5.67
C ALA A 259 5.61 -11.99 -4.42
N ILE A 260 5.93 -10.71 -4.23
CA ILE A 260 6.83 -10.22 -3.19
C ILE A 260 6.04 -9.50 -2.10
N SER A 261 6.18 -9.97 -0.85
CA SER A 261 5.86 -9.19 0.35
C SER A 261 7.07 -8.32 0.71
N PHE A 262 6.96 -7.00 0.52
CA PHE A 262 8.04 -6.03 0.74
C PHE A 262 7.83 -5.29 2.07
N ASN A 263 8.67 -5.56 3.08
CA ASN A 263 8.47 -5.05 4.45
C ASN A 263 7.01 -5.15 4.91
N GLY A 264 6.36 -6.26 4.55
CA GLY A 264 4.93 -6.39 4.65
C GLY A 264 4.45 -6.81 6.03
N ASN A 265 3.15 -7.04 6.14
CA ASN A 265 2.52 -7.62 7.31
C ASN A 265 2.13 -9.09 7.04
N ARG A 266 1.47 -9.73 8.01
CA ARG A 266 0.98 -11.12 7.86
C ARG A 266 0.12 -11.33 6.59
N PHE A 267 -0.70 -10.34 6.21
CA PHE A 267 -1.65 -10.48 5.10
C PHE A 267 -0.94 -10.61 3.75
N SER A 268 0.04 -9.74 3.47
CA SER A 268 0.79 -9.79 2.23
C SER A 268 1.68 -11.05 2.16
N LEU A 269 2.28 -11.42 3.30
CA LEU A 269 3.22 -12.53 3.37
C LEU A 269 2.56 -13.89 3.09
N GLU A 270 1.34 -14.13 3.59
CA GLU A 270 0.57 -15.35 3.29
C GLU A 270 0.25 -15.52 1.78
N ARG A 271 0.17 -14.40 1.06
CA ARG A 271 -0.20 -14.32 -0.36
C ARG A 271 1.00 -14.21 -1.30
N ALA A 272 2.21 -14.10 -0.76
CA ALA A 272 3.46 -14.01 -1.49
C ALA A 272 4.17 -15.37 -1.64
N ASN A 273 5.17 -15.43 -2.52
CA ASN A 273 6.14 -16.52 -2.61
C ASN A 273 7.57 -16.07 -2.29
N VAL A 274 7.82 -14.76 -2.21
CA VAL A 274 9.08 -14.16 -1.77
C VAL A 274 8.80 -13.09 -0.71
N ALA A 275 9.62 -13.02 0.32
CA ALA A 275 9.63 -11.95 1.30
C ALA A 275 10.95 -11.17 1.20
N ILE A 276 10.86 -9.83 1.18
CA ILE A 276 12.03 -8.96 1.18
C ILE A 276 11.93 -7.98 2.34
N THR A 277 12.93 -8.01 3.21
CA THR A 277 13.06 -7.12 4.37
C THR A 277 14.26 -6.20 4.14
N THR A 278 14.03 -4.91 3.96
CA THR A 278 15.10 -3.97 3.58
C THR A 278 14.73 -2.50 3.86
N PRO A 279 15.70 -1.64 4.22
CA PRO A 279 15.46 -0.20 4.36
C PRO A 279 15.54 0.58 3.02
N ASN A 280 15.72 -0.10 1.88
CA ASN A 280 16.04 0.55 0.61
C ASN A 280 15.39 -0.19 -0.58
N CYS A 281 14.80 0.54 -1.54
CA CYS A 281 14.12 -0.04 -2.70
C CYS A 281 15.05 -0.94 -3.51
N LEU A 282 16.35 -0.63 -3.58
CA LEU A 282 17.33 -1.45 -4.31
C LEU A 282 17.43 -2.89 -3.79
N GLY A 283 16.90 -3.19 -2.60
CA GLY A 283 16.86 -4.55 -2.07
C GLY A 283 16.12 -5.55 -2.95
N VAL A 284 15.20 -5.09 -3.82
CA VAL A 284 14.49 -5.95 -4.78
C VAL A 284 15.31 -6.27 -6.04
N LEU A 285 16.35 -5.47 -6.34
CA LEU A 285 17.08 -5.52 -7.61
C LEU A 285 17.60 -6.93 -7.97
N PRO A 286 18.13 -7.73 -7.02
CA PRO A 286 18.60 -9.08 -7.34
C PRO A 286 17.49 -9.97 -7.91
N ILE A 287 16.25 -9.81 -7.45
CA ILE A 287 15.10 -10.59 -7.93
C ILE A 287 14.80 -10.28 -9.39
N PHE A 288 14.79 -9.00 -9.75
CA PHE A 288 14.56 -8.56 -11.13
C PHE A 288 15.63 -9.09 -12.09
N GLN A 289 16.89 -9.10 -11.67
CA GLN A 289 18.01 -9.55 -12.51
C GLN A 289 18.15 -11.07 -12.59
N LYS A 290 17.66 -11.78 -11.57
CA LYS A 290 17.74 -13.24 -11.49
C LYS A 290 16.40 -13.91 -11.77
N LYS A 291 15.40 -13.19 -12.31
CA LYS A 291 14.06 -13.71 -12.62
C LYS A 291 14.10 -15.09 -13.28
N GLU A 292 14.90 -15.25 -14.32
CA GLU A 292 14.99 -16.50 -15.10
C GLU A 292 15.60 -17.68 -14.31
N ASN A 293 16.42 -17.42 -13.30
CA ASN A 293 17.06 -18.43 -12.44
C ASN A 293 16.70 -18.22 -10.95
N ILE A 294 15.46 -17.79 -10.69
CA ILE A 294 15.09 -17.25 -9.38
C ILE A 294 15.24 -18.26 -8.25
N HIS A 295 14.89 -19.53 -8.47
CA HIS A 295 14.95 -20.57 -7.44
C HIS A 295 16.39 -20.91 -7.01
N GLU A 296 17.32 -21.00 -7.97
CA GLU A 296 18.74 -21.21 -7.67
C GLU A 296 19.29 -20.00 -6.91
N PHE A 297 18.96 -18.78 -7.37
CA PHE A 297 19.38 -17.55 -6.70
C PHE A 297 18.89 -17.49 -5.25
N LEU A 298 17.60 -17.71 -5.00
CA LEU A 298 17.02 -17.62 -3.66
C LEU A 298 17.65 -18.63 -2.70
N THR A 299 17.88 -19.86 -3.19
CA THR A 299 18.52 -20.93 -2.40
C THR A 299 19.94 -20.55 -1.99
N GLU A 300 20.74 -20.05 -2.93
CA GLU A 300 22.11 -19.63 -2.63
C GLU A 300 22.17 -18.32 -1.84
N TRP A 301 21.23 -17.38 -2.03
CA TRP A 301 21.14 -16.16 -1.25
C TRP A 301 20.91 -16.47 0.24
N GLU A 302 19.88 -17.25 0.55
CA GLU A 302 19.54 -17.62 1.93
C GLU A 302 20.67 -18.39 2.61
N LYS A 303 21.23 -19.39 1.93
CA LYS A 303 22.32 -20.22 2.44
C LYS A 303 23.56 -19.41 2.82
N ASN A 304 23.87 -18.36 2.06
CA ASN A 304 25.05 -17.53 2.28
C ASN A 304 24.75 -16.26 3.09
N TYR A 305 23.48 -15.95 3.41
CA TYR A 305 23.06 -14.67 4.00
C TYR A 305 23.86 -14.29 5.25
N ASN A 306 24.04 -15.22 6.19
CA ASN A 306 24.79 -15.00 7.43
C ASN A 306 26.26 -14.58 7.22
N VAL A 307 26.84 -14.85 6.05
CA VAL A 307 28.23 -14.49 5.72
C VAL A 307 28.36 -13.00 5.38
N PHE A 308 27.30 -12.38 4.85
CA PHE A 308 27.35 -11.02 4.33
C PHE A 308 26.31 -10.07 4.92
N GLN A 309 25.40 -10.54 5.79
CA GLN A 309 24.31 -9.74 6.37
C GLN A 309 24.76 -8.40 6.98
N ASP A 310 25.97 -8.35 7.56
CA ASP A 310 26.49 -7.16 8.24
C ASP A 310 27.32 -6.22 7.33
N ASN A 311 27.72 -6.68 6.15
CA ASN A 311 28.55 -5.88 5.23
C ASN A 311 28.29 -6.24 3.77
N PRO A 312 27.70 -5.33 2.96
CA PRO A 312 27.42 -5.59 1.55
C PRO A 312 28.67 -5.91 0.71
N SER A 313 29.87 -5.51 1.15
CA SER A 313 31.13 -5.85 0.48
C SER A 313 31.43 -7.34 0.48
N ASN A 314 30.85 -8.10 1.42
CA ASN A 314 31.03 -9.54 1.52
C ASN A 314 30.14 -10.32 0.54
N ILE A 315 29.23 -9.66 -0.18
CA ILE A 315 28.38 -10.32 -1.18
C ILE A 315 29.25 -10.74 -2.37
N LYS A 316 29.22 -12.03 -2.70
CA LYS A 316 30.01 -12.61 -3.80
C LYS A 316 29.46 -12.18 -5.16
N ASN A 317 30.35 -11.97 -6.13
CA ASN A 317 30.00 -11.66 -7.52
C ASN A 317 29.15 -12.76 -8.21
N SER A 318 29.15 -13.99 -7.67
CA SER A 318 28.29 -15.07 -8.14
C SER A 318 26.81 -14.83 -7.83
N LEU A 319 26.49 -14.11 -6.74
CA LEU A 319 25.12 -13.81 -6.33
C LEU A 319 24.57 -12.59 -7.06
N ILE A 320 25.32 -11.49 -7.09
CA ILE A 320 24.96 -10.24 -7.78
C ILE A 320 26.17 -9.66 -8.50
N SER A 321 25.93 -8.85 -9.54
CA SER A 321 27.02 -8.12 -10.23
C SER A 321 27.74 -7.15 -9.30
N GLU A 322 28.99 -6.81 -9.64
CA GLU A 322 29.78 -5.81 -8.92
C GLU A 322 29.08 -4.45 -8.88
N GLU A 323 28.48 -4.00 -9.99
CA GLU A 323 27.71 -2.74 -10.05
C GLU A 323 26.56 -2.71 -9.03
N ASN A 324 25.83 -3.82 -8.86
CA ASN A 324 24.75 -3.87 -7.87
C ASN A 324 25.28 -3.88 -6.44
N ARG A 325 26.38 -4.60 -6.21
CA ARG A 325 27.01 -4.64 -4.89
C ARG A 325 27.51 -3.24 -4.51
N ASP A 326 28.07 -2.49 -5.45
CA ASP A 326 28.51 -1.12 -5.23
C ASP A 326 27.35 -0.20 -4.86
N LEU A 327 26.15 -0.42 -5.40
CA LEU A 327 24.95 0.28 -4.95
C LEU A 327 24.60 -0.09 -3.50
N PHE A 328 24.71 -1.35 -3.11
CA PHE A 328 24.42 -1.79 -1.74
C PHE A 328 25.46 -1.22 -0.75
N ILE A 329 26.73 -1.15 -1.15
CA ILE A 329 27.81 -0.50 -0.40
C ILE A 329 27.55 1.01 -0.28
N LYS A 330 27.21 1.69 -1.37
CA LYS A 330 26.91 3.13 -1.41
C LYS A 330 25.80 3.51 -0.42
N TYR A 331 24.74 2.70 -0.34
CA TYR A 331 23.61 2.93 0.56
C TYR A 331 23.76 2.22 1.92
N ASN A 332 24.85 1.47 2.12
CA ASN A 332 25.18 0.73 3.32
C ASN A 332 24.03 -0.14 3.87
N PHE A 333 23.53 -1.08 3.05
CA PHE A 333 22.48 -2.01 3.46
C PHE A 333 22.65 -3.39 2.81
N VAL A 334 22.02 -4.40 3.40
CA VAL A 334 21.87 -5.74 2.82
C VAL A 334 20.40 -6.15 2.96
N PRO A 335 19.70 -6.51 1.87
CA PRO A 335 18.32 -6.98 1.97
C PRO A 335 18.30 -8.43 2.49
N LYS A 336 17.41 -8.73 3.43
CA LYS A 336 17.05 -10.11 3.73
C LYS A 336 15.99 -10.56 2.72
N ILE A 337 16.24 -11.67 2.03
CA ILE A 337 15.35 -12.21 1.01
C ILE A 337 15.05 -13.65 1.40
N ALA A 338 13.77 -14.00 1.46
CA ALA A 338 13.32 -15.34 1.81
C ALA A 338 12.34 -15.89 0.76
N TYR A 339 12.53 -17.13 0.35
CA TYR A 339 11.59 -17.96 -0.39
C TYR A 339 10.59 -18.55 0.59
N LEU A 340 9.30 -18.27 0.42
CA LEU A 340 8.27 -18.62 1.39
C LEU A 340 7.72 -20.06 1.28
N PRO A 341 7.57 -20.67 0.08
CA PRO A 341 6.90 -21.97 -0.05
C PRO A 341 7.49 -23.14 0.74
N ASN A 342 8.73 -23.04 1.23
CA ASN A 342 9.40 -24.08 2.00
C ASN A 342 9.56 -23.75 3.50
N LYS A 343 8.96 -22.67 3.99
CA LYS A 343 9.08 -22.22 5.39
C LYS A 343 8.05 -22.89 6.28
N SER A 344 8.49 -23.29 7.47
CA SER A 344 7.62 -23.75 8.55
C SER A 344 6.82 -22.57 9.15
N GLU A 345 5.75 -22.87 9.90
CA GLU A 345 4.96 -21.83 10.58
C GLU A 345 5.80 -20.95 11.52
N VAL A 346 6.80 -21.54 12.20
CA VAL A 346 7.71 -20.80 13.08
C VAL A 346 8.58 -19.83 12.27
N GLU A 347 9.19 -20.31 11.18
CA GLU A 347 9.98 -19.44 10.30
C GLU A 347 9.13 -18.34 9.67
N MET A 348 7.89 -18.64 9.28
CA MET A 348 6.94 -17.65 8.78
C MET A 348 6.66 -16.57 9.82
N GLY A 349 6.42 -16.96 11.09
CA GLY A 349 6.25 -16.04 12.19
C GLY A 349 7.45 -15.12 12.44
N ASP A 350 8.67 -15.67 12.35
CA ASP A 350 9.91 -14.89 12.47
C ASP A 350 10.05 -13.88 11.32
N ILE A 351 9.78 -14.29 10.08
CA ILE A 351 9.86 -13.39 8.91
C ILE A 351 8.82 -12.27 9.02
N ILE A 352 7.58 -12.57 9.46
CA ILE A 352 6.53 -11.56 9.68
C ILE A 352 7.02 -10.53 10.71
N SER A 353 7.52 -10.99 11.86
CA SER A 353 8.01 -10.11 12.92
C SER A 353 9.14 -9.19 12.44
N GLU A 354 10.07 -9.72 11.64
CA GLU A 354 11.15 -8.93 11.04
C GLU A 354 10.64 -7.92 10.00
N GLN A 355 9.70 -8.30 9.14
CA GLN A 355 9.11 -7.40 8.15
C GLN A 355 8.33 -6.27 8.82
N GLU A 356 7.48 -6.57 9.81
CA GLU A 356 6.74 -5.57 10.57
C GLU A 356 7.67 -4.62 11.33
N LYS A 357 8.79 -5.14 11.87
CA LYS A 357 9.82 -4.30 12.48
C LYS A 357 10.44 -3.35 11.45
N MET A 358 10.81 -3.84 10.27
CA MET A 358 11.36 -3.01 9.20
C MET A 358 10.33 -1.99 8.67
N ARG A 359 9.06 -2.39 8.52
CA ARG A 359 7.93 -1.52 8.18
C ARG A 359 7.87 -0.32 9.11
N LYS A 360 7.93 -0.55 10.43
CA LYS A 360 7.93 0.52 11.45
C LYS A 360 9.20 1.38 11.38
N ILE A 361 10.35 0.79 11.11
CA ILE A 361 11.62 1.53 10.94
C ILE A 361 11.53 2.50 9.76
N VAL A 362 11.02 2.07 8.61
CA VAL A 362 11.02 2.90 7.39
C VAL A 362 9.82 3.83 7.29
N ARG A 363 8.63 3.41 7.76
CA ARG A 363 7.37 4.18 7.67
C ARG A 363 7.04 4.99 8.93
N GLY A 364 7.78 4.80 10.02
CA GLY A 364 7.50 5.47 11.29
C GLY A 364 6.09 5.15 11.80
N TRP A 365 5.28 6.17 12.06
CA TRP A 365 3.94 6.01 12.62
C TRP A 365 2.97 5.29 11.67
N ALA A 366 3.08 5.55 10.37
CA ALA A 366 2.27 4.92 9.32
C ALA A 366 2.50 3.39 9.25
N GLY A 367 3.66 2.92 9.73
CA GLY A 367 3.94 1.48 9.84
C GLY A 367 3.08 0.73 10.86
N ASN A 368 2.26 1.44 11.66
CA ASN A 368 1.28 0.85 12.59
C ASN A 368 -0.16 0.89 12.05
N LEU A 369 -0.37 1.38 10.82
CA LEU A 369 -1.65 1.38 10.13
C LEU A 369 -1.73 0.17 9.20
N GLY A 370 -2.96 -0.35 9.01
CA GLY A 370 -3.24 -1.56 8.24
C GLY A 370 -2.35 -2.73 8.63
#